data_AF-A0A0H2SKX6-F1
#
_entry.id   AF-A0A0H2SKX6-F1
#
_cell.length_a   1.000
_cell.length_b   1.000
_cell.length_c   1.000
_cell.angle_alpha   90.00
_cell.angle_beta   90.00
_cell.angle_gamma   90.00
#
_symmetry.space_group_name_H-M   'P 1'
#
loop_
_entity.id
_entity.type
_entity.pdbx_description
1 polymer ?
#
loop_
_entity_poly.entity_id
_entity_poly.type
_entity_poly.pdbx_seq_one_letter_code
_entity_poly.pdbx_strand_id
1 'polypeptide(L)'
;MEAAVEKAMRFPFVAGVLVLSPDWLVIISRGALSAQDGPELERKLAWTDMDSTGSIPWGSDGARVHFHKAKTHVLIFLKDWKSSCVGATKAMACSSSSLRAESKSWLSAPSSSFEAIKAARPRSWY
;
A
#
# COMPACT_ATOMS: atom_id res chain seq x y z
N MET A 1 0.11 -3.32 27.06
CA MET A 1 -0.31 -3.29 25.64
C MET A 1 -1.23 -2.11 25.37
N GLU A 2 -2.35 -1.96 26.10
CA GLU A 2 -3.26 -0.78 26.00
C GLU A 2 -2.55 0.57 26.06
N ALA A 3 -1.67 0.81 27.05
CA ALA A 3 -0.93 2.09 27.15
C ALA A 3 -0.06 2.40 25.93
N ALA A 4 0.47 1.37 25.25
CA ALA A 4 1.23 1.54 24.01
C ALA A 4 0.30 1.87 22.83
N VAL A 5 -0.88 1.27 22.78
CA VAL A 5 -1.93 1.58 21.79
C VAL A 5 -2.44 3.00 21.98
N GLU A 6 -2.71 3.44 23.21
CA GLU A 6 -3.09 4.83 23.49
C GLU A 6 -1.99 5.81 23.06
N LYS A 7 -0.72 5.50 23.35
CA LYS A 7 0.41 6.31 22.90
C LYS A 7 0.47 6.36 21.37
N ALA A 8 0.19 5.24 20.68
CA ALA A 8 0.16 5.17 19.22
C ALA A 8 -0.99 6.01 18.64
N MET A 9 -2.16 5.99 19.25
CA MET A 9 -3.33 6.79 18.85
C MET A 9 -3.14 8.30 19.05
N ARG A 10 -2.16 8.73 19.86
CA ARG A 10 -1.80 10.16 19.99
C ARG A 10 -1.05 10.71 18.78
N PHE A 11 -0.55 9.85 17.90
CA PHE A 11 0.13 10.31 16.69
C PHE A 11 -0.91 10.77 15.65
N PRO A 12 -0.77 11.98 15.08
CA PRO A 12 -1.78 12.57 14.19
C PRO A 12 -1.93 11.84 12.85
N PHE A 13 -1.01 10.93 12.54
CA PHE A 13 -1.03 10.10 11.33
C PHE A 13 -1.62 8.71 11.56
N VAL A 14 -1.92 8.32 12.80
CA VAL A 14 -2.52 7.01 13.12
C VAL A 14 -4.02 7.19 13.26
N ALA A 15 -4.77 6.67 12.28
CA ALA A 15 -6.24 6.72 12.29
C ALA A 15 -6.85 5.53 13.05
N GLY A 16 -6.12 4.43 13.19
CA GLY A 16 -6.60 3.25 13.88
C GLY A 16 -5.49 2.27 14.21
N VAL A 17 -5.74 1.47 15.25
CA VAL A 17 -4.84 0.41 15.70
C VAL A 17 -5.67 -0.84 15.94
N LEU A 18 -5.17 -1.97 15.44
CA LEU A 18 -5.74 -3.28 15.68
C LEU A 18 -4.62 -4.21 16.14
N VAL A 19 -4.87 -4.93 17.23
CA VAL A 19 -3.96 -5.94 17.77
C VAL A 19 -4.66 -7.28 17.75
N LEU A 20 -4.06 -8.23 17.06
CA LEU A 20 -4.60 -9.57 16.87
C LEU A 20 -3.69 -10.60 17.54
N SER A 21 -4.27 -11.72 17.98
CA SER A 21 -3.50 -12.92 18.33
C SER A 21 -2.91 -13.56 17.07
N PRO A 22 -1.99 -14.53 17.20
CA PRO A 22 -1.51 -15.34 16.08
C PRO A 22 -2.64 -16.09 15.37
N ASP A 23 -3.73 -16.38 16.10
CA ASP A 23 -4.96 -17.02 15.60
C ASP A 23 -5.97 -16.01 15.03
N TRP A 24 -5.53 -14.77 14.74
CA TRP A 24 -6.34 -13.68 14.19
C TRP A 24 -7.51 -13.22 15.07
N LEU A 25 -7.51 -13.58 16.35
CA LEU A 25 -8.50 -13.10 17.31
C LEU A 25 -8.18 -11.65 17.70
N VAL A 26 -9.19 -10.80 17.70
CA VAL A 26 -9.03 -9.39 18.07
C VAL A 26 -8.80 -9.26 19.56
N ILE A 27 -7.62 -8.78 19.94
CA ILE A 27 -7.25 -8.48 21.34
C ILE A 27 -7.61 -7.02 21.65
N ILE A 28 -7.24 -6.09 20.76
CA ILE A 28 -7.49 -4.65 20.91
C ILE A 28 -7.90 -4.07 19.57
N SER A 29 -8.93 -3.21 19.57
CA SER A 29 -9.36 -2.43 18.41
C SER A 29 -9.61 -0.98 18.85
N ARG A 30 -9.01 -0.02 18.15
CA ARG A 30 -9.16 1.42 18.41
C ARG A 30 -9.18 2.22 17.11
N GLY A 31 -9.99 3.29 17.09
CA GLY A 31 -10.06 4.23 15.97
C GLY A 31 -10.82 3.66 14.78
N ALA A 32 -10.33 3.95 13.58
CA ALA A 32 -10.97 3.56 12.32
C ALA A 32 -10.80 2.08 11.94
N LEU A 33 -9.94 1.33 12.65
CA LEU A 33 -9.84 -0.12 12.48
C LEU A 33 -10.71 -0.83 13.51
N SER A 34 -11.65 -1.64 13.02
CA SER A 34 -12.61 -2.39 13.81
C SER A 34 -12.27 -3.88 13.85
N ALA A 35 -12.95 -4.61 14.73
CA ALA A 35 -12.89 -6.07 14.74
C ALA A 35 -13.41 -6.71 13.44
N GLN A 36 -14.26 -6.01 12.68
CA GLN A 36 -14.82 -6.51 11.42
C GLN A 36 -13.78 -6.60 10.30
N ASP A 37 -12.70 -5.81 10.41
CA ASP A 37 -11.61 -5.80 9.43
C ASP A 37 -10.66 -7.00 9.60
N GLY A 38 -10.75 -7.72 10.71
CA GLY A 38 -9.88 -8.86 11.06
C GLY A 38 -9.81 -9.92 9.95
N PRO A 39 -10.93 -10.48 9.46
CA PRO A 39 -10.92 -11.50 8.42
C PRO A 39 -10.38 -11.02 7.06
N GLU A 40 -10.50 -9.72 6.75
CA GLU A 40 -9.89 -9.16 5.53
C GLU A 40 -8.39 -8.99 5.69
N LEU A 41 -7.94 -8.50 6.84
CA LEU A 41 -6.52 -8.36 7.17
C LEU A 41 -5.83 -9.72 7.23
N GLU A 42 -6.48 -10.74 7.80
CA GLU A 42 -6.03 -12.13 7.77
C GLU A 42 -5.79 -12.59 6.35
N ARG A 43 -6.78 -12.49 5.46
CA ARG A 43 -6.62 -12.91 4.05
C ARG A 43 -5.46 -12.21 3.35
N LYS A 44 -5.22 -10.93 3.65
CA LYS A 44 -4.13 -10.15 3.05
C LYS A 44 -2.76 -10.39 3.67
N LEU A 45 -2.67 -10.90 4.90
CA LEU A 45 -1.42 -11.04 5.66
C LEU A 45 -1.09 -12.50 6.04
N ALA A 46 -1.99 -13.44 5.73
CA ALA A 46 -1.83 -14.87 6.01
C ALA A 46 -0.57 -15.44 5.34
N TRP A 47 -0.28 -15.01 4.12
CA TRP A 47 0.88 -15.45 3.34
C TRP A 47 2.21 -14.82 3.77
N THR A 48 2.20 -13.83 4.66
CA THR A 48 3.43 -13.20 5.14
C THR A 48 4.05 -14.01 6.28
N ASP A 49 5.36 -14.16 6.27
CA ASP A 49 6.09 -14.90 7.31
C ASP A 49 5.89 -14.31 8.71
N MET A 50 6.07 -15.16 9.72
CA MET A 50 6.22 -14.69 11.11
C MET A 50 7.45 -13.80 11.24
N ASP A 51 7.43 -12.87 12.20
CA ASP A 51 8.47 -11.87 12.46
C ASP A 51 8.71 -10.90 11.27
N SER A 52 7.68 -10.69 10.45
CA SER A 52 7.70 -9.77 9.32
C SER A 52 7.06 -8.43 9.67
N THR A 53 7.55 -7.37 9.02
CA THR A 53 6.97 -6.03 9.09
C THR A 53 6.76 -5.51 7.68
N GLY A 54 5.63 -4.86 7.42
CA GLY A 54 5.33 -4.38 6.08
C GLY A 54 4.23 -3.33 6.04
N SER A 55 3.87 -2.95 4.81
CA SER A 55 2.81 -1.98 4.55
C SER A 55 2.04 -2.39 3.30
N ILE A 56 0.73 -2.51 3.43
CA ILE A 56 -0.19 -2.82 2.33
C ILE A 56 -1.16 -1.66 2.09
N PRO A 57 -1.60 -1.42 0.84
CA PRO A 57 -2.66 -0.47 0.57
C PRO A 57 -3.98 -0.93 1.22
N TRP A 58 -4.75 0.03 1.74
CA TRP A 58 -6.01 -0.19 2.43
C TRP A 58 -7.07 0.80 1.97
N GLY A 59 -8.24 0.29 1.58
CA GLY A 59 -9.33 1.09 1.02
C GLY A 59 -8.99 1.72 -0.35
N SER A 60 -9.91 2.55 -0.84
CA SER A 60 -9.78 3.32 -2.09
C SER A 60 -9.05 4.65 -1.92
N ASP A 61 -8.91 5.12 -0.68
CA ASP A 61 -8.52 6.51 -0.37
C ASP A 61 -7.00 6.70 -0.30
N GLY A 62 -6.22 5.69 -0.72
CA GLY A 62 -4.77 5.69 -0.62
C GLY A 62 -4.23 5.48 0.80
N ALA A 63 -5.09 5.10 1.75
CA ALA A 63 -4.65 4.74 3.09
C ALA A 63 -3.76 3.50 3.05
N ARG A 64 -2.88 3.39 4.05
CA ARG A 64 -1.96 2.26 4.15
C ARG A 64 -2.07 1.64 5.53
N VAL A 65 -2.13 0.33 5.54
CA VAL A 65 -2.04 -0.46 6.75
C VAL A 65 -0.59 -0.91 6.90
N HIS A 66 0.04 -0.49 8.00
CA HIS A 66 1.32 -1.01 8.44
C HIS A 66 1.09 -2.17 9.39
N PHE A 67 1.78 -3.27 9.19
CA PHE A 67 1.65 -4.44 10.05
C PHE A 67 3.02 -4.86 10.60
N HIS A 68 3.00 -5.42 11.79
CA HIS A 68 4.12 -6.10 12.42
C HIS A 68 3.60 -7.43 12.95
N LYS A 69 3.99 -8.53 12.29
CA LYS A 69 3.59 -9.89 12.62
C LYS A 69 4.68 -10.48 13.50
N ALA A 70 4.43 -10.63 14.79
CA ALA A 70 5.33 -11.30 15.72
C ALA A 70 4.76 -12.68 16.07
N LYS A 71 5.60 -13.58 16.60
CA LYS A 71 5.16 -14.90 17.09
C LYS A 71 4.02 -14.85 18.11
N THR A 72 3.91 -13.74 18.85
CA THR A 72 2.96 -13.61 19.97
C THR A 72 1.72 -12.79 19.62
N HIS A 73 1.80 -11.92 18.61
CA HIS A 73 0.71 -11.01 18.24
C HIS A 73 0.98 -10.36 16.89
N VAL A 74 -0.08 -9.89 16.24
CA VAL A 74 -0.01 -9.10 15.01
C VAL A 74 -0.48 -7.69 15.32
N LEU A 75 0.41 -6.72 15.19
CA LEU A 75 0.09 -5.30 15.33
C LEU A 75 -0.23 -4.72 13.97
N ILE A 76 -1.31 -3.96 13.89
CA ILE A 76 -1.78 -3.35 12.66
C ILE A 76 -2.08 -1.88 12.95
N PHE A 77 -1.50 -0.99 12.15
CA PHE A 77 -1.66 0.46 12.24
C PHE A 77 -2.21 0.98 10.93
N LEU A 78 -3.33 1.70 10.98
CA LEU A 78 -3.84 2.43 9.84
C LEU A 78 -3.22 3.81 9.82
N LYS A 79 -2.45 4.10 8.78
CA LYS A 79 -1.90 5.41 8.52
C LYS A 79 -2.84 6.18 7.60
N ASP A 80 -3.30 7.34 8.04
CA ASP A 80 -4.07 8.25 7.20
C ASP A 80 -3.13 8.98 6.24
N TRP A 81 -3.45 8.92 4.95
CA TRP A 81 -2.73 9.63 3.91
C TRP A 81 -2.95 11.15 4.02
N LYS A 82 -4.14 11.60 4.43
CA LYS A 82 -4.47 13.04 4.48
C LYS A 82 -3.58 13.81 5.45
N SER A 83 -3.18 13.20 6.56
CA SER A 83 -2.27 13.81 7.53
C SER A 83 -0.78 13.66 7.17
N SER A 84 -0.43 12.86 6.16
CA SER A 84 0.95 12.76 5.66
C SER A 84 1.36 13.93 4.75
N CYS A 85 0.41 14.74 4.28
CA CYS A 85 0.66 15.87 3.38
C CYS A 85 1.18 17.14 4.07
N VAL A 86 1.21 17.19 5.41
CA VAL A 86 1.56 18.41 6.18
C VAL A 86 3.07 18.52 6.47
N GLY A 87 3.87 17.50 6.11
CA GLY A 87 5.32 17.49 6.35
C GLY A 87 6.20 17.49 5.09
N ALA A 88 5.63 17.39 3.89
CA ALA A 88 6.39 17.49 2.64
C ALA A 88 6.40 18.96 2.18
N THR A 89 7.26 19.76 2.80
CA THR A 89 7.56 21.12 2.36
C THR A 89 7.97 21.14 0.88
N LYS A 90 7.32 22.03 0.12
CA LYS A 90 7.89 22.82 -0.99
C LYS A 90 9.12 22.22 -1.67
N ALA A 91 8.91 21.35 -2.66
CA ALA A 91 9.78 21.27 -3.84
C ALA A 91 9.07 20.42 -4.89
N MET A 92 8.37 21.09 -5.81
CA MET A 92 8.54 20.95 -7.27
C MET A 92 7.31 21.54 -7.96
N ALA A 93 7.28 22.87 -7.99
CA ALA A 93 6.61 23.58 -9.08
C ALA A 93 7.65 23.73 -10.19
N CYS A 94 7.48 22.99 -11.28
CA CYS A 94 8.03 23.21 -12.62
C CYS A 94 7.26 22.24 -13.54
N SER A 95 6.47 22.62 -14.54
CA SER A 95 6.27 23.90 -15.19
C SER A 95 4.96 23.84 -16.00
N SER A 96 4.27 24.97 -16.00
CA SER A 96 3.64 25.61 -17.17
C SER A 96 2.57 24.86 -17.99
N SER A 97 1.32 25.23 -17.72
CA SER A 97 0.35 25.70 -18.71
C SER A 97 0.63 25.34 -20.18
N SER A 98 -0.11 24.35 -20.69
CA SER A 98 -0.41 24.24 -22.11
C SER A 98 -1.92 24.32 -22.31
N LEU A 99 -2.31 25.37 -23.03
CA LEU A 99 -3.65 25.72 -23.46
C LEU A 99 -4.31 24.54 -24.16
N ARG A 100 -5.50 24.15 -23.71
CA ARG A 100 -6.37 23.23 -24.44
C ARG A 100 -7.09 24.04 -25.52
N ALA A 101 -6.42 24.23 -26.66
CA ALA A 101 -7.07 24.68 -27.88
C ALA A 101 -7.71 23.47 -28.58
N GLU A 102 -9.01 23.56 -28.81
CA GLU A 102 -9.71 22.77 -29.81
C GLU A 102 -8.99 22.86 -31.16
N SER A 103 -8.85 21.74 -31.88
CA SER A 103 -8.98 21.68 -33.35
C SER A 103 -8.98 20.24 -33.85
N LYS A 104 -9.94 19.95 -34.75
CA LYS A 104 -10.14 18.69 -35.49
C LYS A 104 -9.06 18.47 -36.57
N SER A 105 -8.64 17.22 -36.77
CA SER A 105 -8.27 16.59 -38.07
C SER A 105 -7.89 15.12 -37.78
N TRP A 106 -8.67 14.11 -38.17
CA TRP A 106 -8.68 13.40 -39.47
C TRP A 106 -7.28 13.08 -40.02
N LEU A 107 -6.86 11.80 -39.90
CA LEU A 107 -6.34 10.91 -40.95
C LEU A 107 -5.29 9.89 -40.42
N SER A 108 -5.63 8.61 -40.60
CA SER A 108 -4.79 7.51 -41.11
C SER A 108 -3.53 7.04 -40.34
N ALA A 109 -3.57 5.79 -39.89
CA ALA A 109 -2.40 4.89 -39.89
C ALA A 109 -1.97 4.61 -41.36
N PRO A 110 -0.71 4.24 -41.71
CA PRO A 110 -0.15 2.93 -41.33
C PRO A 110 1.41 2.79 -41.26
N SER A 111 1.83 1.60 -40.78
CA SER A 111 3.01 0.77 -41.19
C SER A 111 4.45 1.30 -41.09
N SER A 112 5.30 0.58 -40.35
CA SER A 112 6.62 0.10 -40.83
C SER A 112 7.26 -0.90 -39.84
N SER A 113 7.63 -2.06 -40.37
CA SER A 113 8.34 -3.19 -39.74
C SER A 113 9.71 -2.86 -39.15
N PHE A 114 10.08 -3.58 -38.08
CA PHE A 114 11.39 -4.23 -37.99
C PHE A 114 11.29 -5.51 -37.13
N GLU A 115 11.67 -6.63 -37.73
CA GLU A 115 11.70 -7.98 -37.16
C GLU A 115 12.88 -8.22 -36.21
N ALA A 116 12.74 -9.28 -35.40
CA ALA A 116 13.78 -10.12 -34.79
C ALA A 116 14.62 -9.47 -33.67
N ILE A 117 14.88 -10.13 -32.53
CA ILE A 117 15.77 -11.29 -32.44
C ILE A 117 15.33 -12.26 -31.34
N LYS A 118 15.26 -13.52 -31.77
CA LYS A 118 15.11 -14.75 -31.01
C LYS A 118 16.46 -15.07 -30.35
N ALA A 119 16.57 -15.06 -29.02
CA ALA A 119 17.76 -15.55 -28.33
C ALA A 119 17.51 -16.97 -27.78
N ALA A 120 18.24 -17.91 -28.37
CA ALA A 120 18.15 -19.34 -28.19
C ALA A 120 18.76 -19.81 -26.86
N ARG A 121 18.17 -20.87 -26.28
CA ARG A 121 18.79 -21.71 -25.24
C ARG A 121 19.80 -22.67 -25.91
N PRO A 122 21.03 -22.82 -25.42
CA PRO A 122 21.87 -23.94 -25.80
C PRO A 122 21.54 -25.19 -24.97
N ARG A 123 21.16 -26.27 -25.64
CA ARG A 123 21.02 -27.62 -25.10
C ARG A 123 22.26 -28.43 -25.52
N SER A 124 22.90 -29.03 -24.51
CA SER A 124 23.58 -30.34 -24.50
C SER A 124 24.56 -30.70 -25.63
N TRP A 125 25.81 -30.93 -25.26
CA TRP A 125 26.81 -31.65 -26.07
C TRP A 125 26.70 -33.15 -25.79
N TYR A 126 26.39 -33.92 -26.83
CA TYR A 126 26.75 -35.33 -27.01
C TYR A 126 27.09 -35.49 -28.49
#